data_AF-A0A1F8NDM7-F1
#
_entry.id   AF-A0A1F8NDM7-F1
#
_cell.length_a   1.000
_cell.length_b   1.000
_cell.length_c   1.000
_cell.angle_alpha   90.00
_cell.angle_beta   90.00
_cell.angle_gamma   90.00
#
_symmetry.space_group_name_H-M   'P 1'
#
loop_
_entity.id
_entity.type
_entity.pdbx_description
1 polymer ?
#
loop_
_entity_poly.entity_id
_entity_poly.type
_entity_poly.pdbx_seq_one_letter_code
_entity_poly.pdbx_strand_id
1 'polypeptide(L)' 'MDETTQWEYRVISLGGGLRGTKDEQMETELNALGDEGWEVVGLTSRENSQRITLVAKRPLTPTARRQRTMPEGSW' A
#
# COMPACT_ATOMS: atom_id res chain seq x y z
N MET A 1 3.73 16.33 23.87
CA MET A 1 4.06 14.97 23.42
C MET A 1 3.84 14.98 21.93
N ASP A 2 4.90 15.14 21.16
CA ASP A 2 4.85 15.04 19.70
C ASP A 2 4.32 13.66 19.33
N GLU A 3 3.04 13.60 18.96
CA GLU A 3 2.44 12.40 18.39
C GLU A 3 3.17 12.12 17.08
N THR A 4 4.25 11.34 17.15
CA THR A 4 4.98 10.93 15.96
C THR A 4 3.98 10.23 15.06
N THR A 5 3.66 10.85 13.93
CA THR A 5 2.77 10.27 12.92
C THR A 5 3.39 8.95 12.47
N GLN A 6 2.84 7.85 12.95
CA GLN A 6 3.23 6.52 12.48
C GLN A 6 2.56 6.30 11.13
N TRP A 7 3.27 5.67 10.22
CA TRP A 7 2.79 5.37 8.88
C TRP A 7 2.62 3.87 8.73
N GLU A 8 1.52 3.47 8.10
CA GLU A 8 1.39 2.13 7.55
C GLU A 8 1.88 2.15 6.11
N TYR A 9 2.59 1.11 5.68
CA TYR A 9 3.10 0.98 4.32
C TYR A 9 2.51 -0.26 3.65
N ARG A 10 2.15 -0.13 2.37
CA ARG A 10 1.66 -1.21 1.51
C ARG A 10 2.52 -1.28 0.26
N VAL A 11 2.94 -2.49 -0.10
CA VAL A 11 3.75 -2.76 -1.30
C VAL A 11 2.95 -3.66 -2.21
N ILE A 12 2.73 -3.22 -3.45
CA ILE A 12 1.93 -3.95 -4.44
C ILE A 12 2.78 -4.13 -5.68
N SER A 13 2.81 -5.34 -6.24
CA SER A 13 3.48 -5.62 -7.51
C SER A 13 2.43 -5.89 -8.58
N LEU A 14 2.37 -5.02 -9.58
CA LEU A 14 1.52 -5.13 -10.75
C LEU A 14 2.32 -5.69 -11.93
N GLY A 15 1.66 -6.51 -12.75
CA GLY A 15 2.27 -7.18 -13.90
C GLY A 15 2.68 -8.63 -13.62
N GLY A 16 2.74 -9.43 -14.69
CA GLY A 16 3.07 -10.85 -14.55
C GLY A 16 2.54 -11.79 -15.63
N GLY A 17 1.98 -11.27 -16.73
CA GLY A 17 1.60 -12.08 -17.90
C GLY A 17 2.29 -11.60 -19.18
N LEU A 18 2.09 -12.32 -20.29
CA LEU A 18 2.66 -12.05 -21.62
C LEU A 18 2.39 -10.64 -22.21
N ARG A 19 1.68 -9.74 -21.50
CA ARG A 19 1.13 -8.49 -22.06
C ARG A 19 1.49 -7.21 -21.29
N GLY A 20 2.45 -7.26 -20.36
CA GLY A 20 2.84 -6.11 -19.56
C GLY A 20 1.77 -5.63 -18.59
N THR A 21 2.14 -4.68 -17.73
CA THR A 21 1.17 -3.94 -16.90
C THR A 21 0.36 -3.04 -17.82
N LYS A 22 -0.96 -3.27 -17.90
CA LYS A 22 -1.86 -2.37 -18.64
C LYS A 22 -2.12 -1.12 -17.81
N ASP A 23 -2.11 0.05 -18.44
CA ASP A 23 -2.39 1.32 -17.79
C ASP A 23 -3.75 1.31 -17.06
N GLU A 24 -4.76 0.64 -17.64
CA GLU A 24 -6.09 0.45 -17.03
C GLU A 24 -6.03 -0.29 -15.68
N GLN A 25 -5.18 -1.32 -15.58
CA GLN A 25 -5.01 -2.07 -14.33
C GLN A 25 -4.30 -1.22 -13.29
N MET A 26 -3.30 -0.44 -13.72
CA MET A 26 -2.60 0.49 -12.85
C MET A 26 -3.54 1.56 -12.32
N GLU A 27 -4.37 2.15 -13.17
CA GLU A 27 -5.37 3.15 -12.79
C GLU A 27 -6.41 2.58 -11.80
N THR A 28 -6.89 1.36 -12.03
CA THR A 28 -7.83 0.68 -11.14
C THR A 28 -7.26 0.52 -9.73
N GLU A 29 -6.02 0.06 -9.64
CA GLU A 29 -5.33 -0.15 -8.35
C GLU A 29 -5.02 1.18 -7.64
N LEU A 30 -4.61 2.21 -8.39
CA LEU A 30 -4.36 3.54 -7.84
C LEU A 30 -5.65 4.17 -7.28
N ASN A 31 -6.77 4.01 -7.98
CA ASN A 31 -8.07 4.50 -7.50
C ASN A 31 -8.52 3.76 -6.23
N ALA A 32 -8.36 2.44 -6.18
CA ALA A 32 -8.68 1.65 -4.99
C ALA A 32 -7.82 2.06 -3.78
N LEU A 33 -6.52 2.29 -3.99
CA LEU A 33 -5.63 2.83 -2.97
C LEU A 33 -6.08 4.20 -2.47
N GLY A 34 -6.45 5.10 -3.38
CA GLY A 34 -6.96 6.42 -3.04
C GLY A 34 -8.23 6.37 -2.19
N ASP A 35 -9.18 5.50 -2.54
CA ASP A 35 -10.43 5.29 -1.79
C ASP A 35 -10.18 4.76 -0.36
N GLU A 36 -9.21 3.86 -0.23
CA GLU A 36 -8.74 3.32 1.05
C GLU A 36 -7.87 4.31 1.88
N GLY A 37 -7.58 5.49 1.35
CA GLY A 37 -6.78 6.54 1.99
C GLY A 37 -5.27 6.32 1.93
N TRP A 38 -4.79 5.51 0.97
CA TRP A 38 -3.37 5.32 0.71
C TRP A 38 -2.81 6.37 -0.24
N GLU A 39 -1.64 6.91 0.10
CA GLU A 39 -0.83 7.79 -0.72
C GLU A 39 0.31 7.01 -1.36
N VAL A 40 0.39 6.98 -2.69
CA VAL A 40 1.53 6.36 -3.40
C VAL A 40 2.75 7.25 -3.30
N VAL A 41 3.85 6.69 -2.80
CA VAL A 41 5.11 7.40 -2.54
C VAL A 41 6.29 6.89 -3.35
N GLY A 42 6.13 5.77 -4.05
CA GLY A 42 7.20 5.18 -4.83
C GLY A 42 6.71 4.23 -5.91
N LEU A 43 7.44 4.24 -7.02
CA LEU A 43 7.28 3.35 -8.15
C LEU A 43 8.66 2.80 -8.49
N THR A 44 8.78 1.48 -8.56
CA THR A 44 10.02 0.82 -9.00
C THR A 44 9.71 -0.25 -10.04
N SER A 45 10.33 -0.11 -11.21
CA SER A 45 10.36 -1.15 -12.23
C SER A 45 11.56 -2.06 -11.95
N ARG A 46 11.36 -3.37 -11.96
CA ARG A 46 12.51 -4.30 -11.92
C ARG A 46 13.11 -4.39 -13.31
N GLU A 47 14.41 -4.05 -13.44
CA GLU A 47 15.17 -4.32 -14.67
C GLU A 47 14.98 -5.79 -15.08
N ASN A 48 14.60 -6.02 -16.34
CA ASN A 48 14.28 -7.33 -16.92
C ASN A 48 12.92 -7.95 -16.55
N SER A 49 12.03 -7.21 -15.87
CA SER A 49 10.65 -7.66 -15.61
C SER A 49 9.65 -6.63 -16.10
N GLN A 50 8.56 -7.08 -16.74
CA GLN A 50 7.40 -6.23 -17.04
C GLN A 50 6.54 -5.97 -15.79
N ARG A 51 7.16 -5.98 -14.61
CA ARG A 51 6.51 -5.80 -13.32
C ARG A 51 6.88 -4.44 -12.75
N ILE A 52 5.86 -3.74 -12.28
CA ILE A 52 5.96 -2.47 -11.59
C ILE A 52 5.59 -2.72 -10.14
N THR A 53 6.45 -2.34 -9.22
CA THR A 53 6.14 -2.36 -7.79
C THR A 53 5.81 -0.95 -7.33
N LEU A 54 4.65 -0.79 -6.70
CA LEU A 54 4.20 0.43 -6.07
C LEU A 54 4.43 0.34 -4.56
N VAL A 55 4.82 1.46 -3.97
CA VAL A 55 4.89 1.64 -2.52
C VAL A 55 3.92 2.75 -2.16
N ALA A 56 2.99 2.45 -1.26
CA ALA A 56 2.02 3.40 -0.74
C ALA A 56 2.13 3.48 0.79
N LYS A 57 1.74 4.62 1.36
CA LYS A 57 1.68 4.85 2.81
C LYS A 57 0.34 5.48 3.21
N ARG A 58 -0.08 5.30 4.45
CA ARG A 58 -1.21 6.03 5.05
C ARG A 58 -0.95 6.34 6.52
N PRO A 59 -1.52 7.42 7.08
CA PRO A 59 -1.36 7.73 8.49
C PRO A 59 -2.02 6.65 9.34
N LEU A 60 -1.25 6.09 10.29
CA LEU A 60 -1.76 5.13 11.24
C LEU A 60 -2.57 5.86 12.31
N THR A 61 -3.88 5.92 12.10
CA THR A 61 -4.81 6.59 13.02
C THR A 61 -4.71 5.99 14.42
N PRO A 62 -4.96 6.78 15.49
CA PRO A 62 -4.97 6.26 16.86
C PRO A 62 -5.91 5.05 17.04
N THR A 63 -7.02 5.01 16.29
CA THR A 63 -7.97 3.89 16.27
C THR A 63 -7.35 2.61 15.71
N ALA A 64 -6.60 2.71 14.61
CA ALA A 64 -5.87 1.58 14.03
C ALA A 64 -4.74 1.08 14.94
N ARG A 65 -4.03 2.00 15.64
CA ARG A 65 -3.05 1.62 16.68
C ARG A 65 -3.71 0.81 17.79
N ARG A 66 -4.86 1.27 18.29
CA ARG A 66 -5.60 0.59 19.38
C ARG A 66 -6.06 -0.82 19.00
N GLN A 67 -6.53 -1.03 17.78
CA GLN A 67 -6.89 -2.37 17.29
C GLN A 67 -5.69 -3.31 17.25
N ARG A 68 -4.50 -2.82 16.90
CA ARG A 68 -3.28 -3.63 16.83
C ARG A 68 -2.65 -3.94 18.19
N THR A 69 -2.98 -3.15 19.22
CA THR A 69 -2.54 -3.36 20.60
C THR A 69 -3.51 -4.20 21.44
N MET A 70 -4.66 -4.60 20.90
CA MET A 70 -5.51 -5.57 21.59
C MET A 70 -4.82 -6.94 21.50
N PRO A 71 -4.40 -7.56 22.62
CA PRO A 71 -3.94 -8.93 22.59
C PRO A 71 -5.11 -9.80 22.12
N GLU A 72 -4.88 -10.61 21.09
CA GLU A 72 -5.79 -11.68 20.71
C GLU A 72 -5.93 -12.62 21.92
N GLY A 73 -7.08 -12.53 22.60
CA GLY A 73 -7.59 -13.54 23.54
C GLY A 73 -6.73 -13.84 24.78
N SER A 74 -7.01 -13.16 25.89
CA SER A 74 -7.09 -13.88 27.17
C SER A 74 -8.56 -14.27 27.37
N TRP A 75 -8.86 -15.54 27.10
CA TRP A 75 -10.05 -16.23 27.59
C TRP A 75 -9.59 -17.30 28.57
#